data_AF-A0A8J3WVP4-F1
#
_entry.id   AF-A0A8J3WVP4-F1
#
_cell.length_a   1.000
_cell.length_b   1.000
_cell.length_c   1.000
_cell.angle_alpha   90.00
_cell.angle_beta   90.00
_cell.angle_gamma   90.00
#
_symmetry.space_group_name_H-M   'P 1'
#
loop_
_entity.id
_entity.type
_entity.pdbx_description
1 polymer ?
#
loop_
_entity_poly.entity_id
_entity_poly.type
_entity_poly.pdbx_seq_one_letter_code
_entity_poly.pdbx_strand_id
1 'polypeptide(L)'
;MPVGRPARCASARPYPGPRTRRALARPLTRLHAGDDSGFTLIEVLIAMAVIGTVMAALAVFFTNSLHFSGQQRDKQVAVQLAGDAVERARALKGTALSAGRSQARTMAQWNSAPAAVRSYLNTTQPAWDLLLNASSGEGDTAPLPTAPNVVKVNGVEYKQYWYVGRCRQQGRPTTAAERACTSPEVPDPAPASVDVPFFRVVVAVTWKDTDCDGGECVYVTSTLMSAAGDALFKIKRPAPMVTSPGTQYGYRTVEPNLQLLASGGRLPLTWKATGLPPGLTMTSGGLVEDTPTQLGTYTVTVTITDRDKDTDTATFTWAVADPLELTGPGDQATRAGTAVSLPIASAGGHAPLSWTATGLPTGLSINATTGVVTGTPTTYETKTVTVKATDKAGKSDSVTFTWKVLTLALSDPGTRTNTVGNAVSGLYLTATGGKAPYAWSAENLPAGLQINASTGEIRGTVTAGTRYLAEVTVRDSAGDEVTRRFQWNVSVPAGTLAVTAPTATSQTGTVGTAVSLTATAGGGSGSGYVWTAAELPPGLTITGSGRNAQVSGTPTTAGTYVVALKVTDSAQKSATMMFTWTVK
;
A
#
# COMPACT_ATOMS: atom_id res chain seq x y z
N MET A 1 1.52 54.13 -10.17
CA MET A 1 2.48 54.37 -11.28
C MET A 1 3.58 53.33 -11.19
N PRO A 2 3.96 52.72 -12.32
CA PRO A 2 4.49 51.35 -12.45
C PRO A 2 6.00 51.39 -12.81
N VAL A 3 6.73 50.28 -12.96
CA VAL A 3 6.99 49.45 -14.17
C VAL A 3 7.95 48.31 -13.68
N GLY A 4 7.89 47.04 -14.07
CA GLY A 4 7.53 46.47 -15.36
C GLY A 4 7.18 44.97 -15.35
N ARG A 5 6.79 44.52 -16.53
CA ARG A 5 5.91 43.40 -16.88
C ARG A 5 6.66 42.09 -17.29
N PRO A 6 5.92 40.98 -17.51
CA PRO A 6 6.40 39.59 -17.46
C PRO A 6 6.56 38.91 -18.84
N ALA A 7 7.08 37.67 -18.85
CA ALA A 7 7.05 36.75 -19.99
C ALA A 7 6.10 35.56 -19.74
N ARG A 8 5.36 35.19 -20.79
CA ARG A 8 4.23 34.25 -20.85
C ARG A 8 4.61 32.83 -21.31
N CYS A 9 3.99 31.85 -20.64
CA CYS A 9 3.16 30.72 -21.12
C CYS A 9 3.64 29.77 -22.25
N ALA A 10 3.44 28.46 -22.02
CA ALA A 10 2.41 27.64 -22.71
C ALA A 10 2.34 26.19 -22.16
N SER A 11 1.12 25.66 -22.11
CA SER A 11 0.68 24.42 -21.46
C SER A 11 0.26 23.32 -22.45
N ALA A 12 0.58 22.07 -22.09
CA ALA A 12 -0.24 20.82 -22.10
C ALA A 12 -1.04 20.32 -23.35
N ARG A 13 -0.67 19.09 -23.81
CA ARG A 13 -1.41 17.83 -24.24
C ARG A 13 -2.75 17.93 -25.03
N PRO A 14 -3.21 16.93 -25.85
CA PRO A 14 -3.06 15.45 -25.72
C PRO A 14 -3.02 14.60 -27.05
N TYR A 15 -2.96 13.26 -26.90
CA TYR A 15 -3.16 12.20 -27.93
C TYR A 15 -4.64 12.06 -28.38
N PRO A 16 -4.93 11.55 -29.60
CA PRO A 16 -5.55 10.20 -29.73
C PRO A 16 -5.27 9.43 -31.06
N GLY A 17 -5.67 8.15 -31.14
CA GLY A 17 -5.61 7.25 -32.32
C GLY A 17 -6.88 7.22 -33.21
N PRO A 18 -7.33 6.06 -33.74
CA PRO A 18 -7.16 5.55 -35.13
C PRO A 18 -8.47 5.41 -35.98
N ARG A 19 -8.39 5.13 -37.31
CA ARG A 19 -9.42 4.56 -38.27
C ARG A 19 -8.89 4.60 -39.74
N THR A 20 -8.71 3.54 -40.56
CA THR A 20 -9.52 2.50 -41.27
C THR A 20 -10.19 2.86 -42.64
N ARG A 21 -9.82 2.09 -43.70
CA ARG A 21 -10.56 1.64 -44.95
C ARG A 21 -10.82 2.70 -46.07
N ARG A 22 -10.87 2.46 -47.39
CA ARG A 22 -11.18 1.32 -48.33
C ARG A 22 -10.76 1.75 -49.78
N ALA A 23 -10.12 0.91 -50.61
CA ALA A 23 -10.64 0.06 -51.72
C ALA A 23 -10.97 0.71 -53.10
N LEU A 24 -10.14 0.36 -54.10
CA LEU A 24 -10.40 -0.10 -55.50
C LEU A 24 -11.52 0.51 -56.36
N ALA A 25 -11.15 0.98 -57.57
CA ALA A 25 -11.87 0.71 -58.84
C ALA A 25 -11.02 1.03 -60.09
N ARG A 26 -10.80 0.03 -60.95
CA ARG A 26 -10.51 0.11 -62.41
C ARG A 26 -11.87 0.23 -63.15
N PRO A 27 -11.99 0.73 -64.41
CA PRO A 27 -11.48 0.02 -65.60
C PRO A 27 -11.13 0.85 -66.90
N LEU A 28 -10.31 0.22 -67.77
CA LEU A 28 -10.26 0.16 -69.27
C LEU A 28 -10.18 1.48 -70.11
N THR A 29 -9.38 1.65 -71.17
CA THR A 29 -8.98 0.74 -72.28
C THR A 29 -7.85 1.34 -73.18
N ARG A 30 -6.86 0.51 -73.62
CA ARG A 30 -6.10 0.41 -74.92
C ARG A 30 -5.56 1.67 -75.67
N LEU A 31 -4.39 1.70 -76.36
CA LEU A 31 -3.67 0.71 -77.20
C LEU A 31 -2.23 1.20 -77.60
N HIS A 32 -1.36 0.23 -77.98
CA HIS A 32 -0.02 0.29 -78.66
C HIS A 32 1.22 0.71 -77.84
N ALA A 33 2.45 0.22 -78.04
CA ALA A 33 3.13 -0.99 -78.55
C ALA A 33 4.61 -0.54 -78.75
N GLY A 34 5.62 -1.28 -78.27
CA GLY A 34 7.02 -1.08 -78.72
C GLY A 34 8.12 -1.08 -77.65
N ASP A 35 9.12 -1.91 -77.91
CA ASP A 35 10.54 -1.86 -77.49
C ASP A 35 11.00 -2.41 -76.13
N ASP A 36 11.17 -3.74 -76.13
CA ASP A 36 12.35 -4.41 -75.56
C ASP A 36 13.62 -3.85 -76.24
N SER A 37 14.39 -3.02 -75.54
CA SER A 37 15.75 -2.68 -75.91
C SER A 37 16.72 -3.50 -75.04
N GLY A 38 17.27 -4.57 -75.63
CA GLY A 38 18.43 -5.24 -75.07
C GLY A 38 19.61 -4.28 -74.98
N PHE A 39 20.43 -4.43 -73.94
CA PHE A 39 21.62 -3.61 -73.71
C PHE A 39 22.51 -3.60 -74.95
N THR A 40 22.93 -2.40 -75.38
CA THR A 40 23.86 -2.24 -76.48
C THR A 40 25.22 -2.86 -76.15
N LEU A 41 25.96 -3.33 -77.15
CA LEU A 41 27.32 -3.87 -76.96
C LEU A 41 28.23 -2.87 -76.22
N ILE A 42 28.02 -1.57 -76.44
CA ILE A 42 28.74 -0.49 -75.75
C ILE A 42 28.40 -0.45 -74.26
N GLU A 43 27.12 -0.59 -73.87
CA GLU A 43 26.72 -0.66 -72.46
C GLU A 43 27.30 -1.88 -71.76
N VAL A 44 27.36 -3.03 -72.43
CA VAL A 44 27.98 -4.25 -71.87
C VAL A 44 29.49 -4.07 -71.70
N LEU A 45 30.17 -3.45 -72.67
CA LEU A 45 31.62 -3.19 -72.58
C LEU A 45 31.95 -2.16 -71.50
N ILE A 46 31.17 -1.08 -71.39
CA ILE A 46 31.31 -0.08 -70.31
C ILE A 46 31.04 -0.75 -68.96
N ALA A 47 29.99 -1.56 -68.84
CA ALA A 47 29.68 -2.30 -67.61
C ALA A 47 30.82 -3.25 -67.22
N MET A 48 31.41 -4.00 -68.16
CA MET A 48 32.56 -4.85 -67.86
C MET A 48 33.81 -4.05 -67.46
N ALA A 49 34.07 -2.90 -68.09
CA ALA A 49 35.18 -2.03 -67.72
C ALA A 49 34.99 -1.40 -66.33
N VAL A 50 33.75 -0.97 -66.00
CA VAL A 50 33.39 -0.46 -64.67
C VAL A 50 33.48 -1.57 -63.63
N ILE A 51 32.98 -2.77 -63.90
CA ILE A 51 33.09 -3.91 -62.98
C ILE A 51 34.57 -4.28 -62.79
N GLY A 52 35.38 -4.33 -63.85
CA GLY A 52 36.81 -4.65 -63.75
C GLY A 52 37.58 -3.62 -62.91
N THR A 53 37.32 -2.33 -63.10
CA THR A 53 37.95 -1.26 -62.31
C THR A 53 37.48 -1.26 -60.85
N VAL A 54 36.19 -1.49 -60.61
CA VAL A 54 35.63 -1.62 -59.25
C VAL A 54 36.19 -2.84 -58.54
N MET A 55 36.30 -3.99 -59.22
CA MET A 55 36.87 -5.21 -58.65
C MET A 55 38.36 -5.06 -58.33
N ALA A 56 39.13 -4.37 -59.18
CA ALA A 56 40.53 -4.06 -58.89
C ALA A 56 40.69 -3.13 -57.68
N ALA A 57 39.86 -2.09 -57.59
CA ALA A 57 39.86 -1.17 -56.44
C ALA A 57 39.45 -1.87 -55.14
N LEU A 58 38.42 -2.74 -55.20
CA LEU A 58 37.99 -3.56 -54.08
C LEU A 58 39.08 -4.54 -53.64
N ALA A 59 39.80 -5.17 -54.57
CA ALA A 59 40.88 -6.09 -54.22
C ALA A 59 42.00 -5.38 -53.43
N VAL A 60 42.41 -4.19 -53.86
CA VAL A 60 43.41 -3.36 -53.14
C VAL A 60 42.88 -2.90 -51.78
N PHE A 61 41.60 -2.52 -51.71
CA PHE A 61 40.96 -2.17 -50.45
C PHE A 61 40.91 -3.37 -49.48
N PHE A 62 40.57 -4.57 -49.97
CA PHE A 62 40.51 -5.79 -49.16
C PHE A 62 41.89 -6.23 -48.68
N THR A 63 42.93 -6.19 -49.52
CA THR A 63 44.30 -6.52 -49.08
C THR A 63 44.81 -5.52 -48.06
N ASN A 64 44.62 -4.21 -48.28
CA ASN A 64 45.00 -3.19 -47.29
C ASN A 64 44.20 -3.31 -45.98
N SER A 65 42.92 -3.66 -46.05
CA SER A 65 42.08 -3.89 -44.87
C SER A 65 42.48 -5.13 -44.07
N LEU A 66 42.83 -6.23 -44.76
CA LEU A 66 43.33 -7.44 -44.12
C LEU A 66 44.70 -7.21 -43.47
N HIS A 67 45.57 -6.45 -44.14
CA HIS A 67 46.87 -6.04 -43.61
C HIS A 67 46.72 -5.20 -42.33
N PHE A 68 45.87 -4.16 -42.37
CA PHE A 68 45.58 -3.32 -41.21
C PHE A 68 44.94 -4.11 -40.06
N SER A 69 44.03 -5.04 -40.36
CA SER A 69 43.43 -5.93 -39.36
C SER A 69 44.48 -6.85 -38.71
N GLY A 70 45.41 -7.40 -39.50
CA GLY A 70 46.56 -8.16 -39.02
C GLY A 70 47.44 -7.35 -38.06
N GLN A 71 47.81 -6.11 -38.45
CA GLN A 71 48.59 -5.21 -37.60
C GLN A 71 47.92 -4.90 -36.26
N GLN A 72 46.61 -4.62 -36.27
CA GLN A 72 45.88 -4.36 -35.02
C GLN A 72 45.84 -5.59 -34.13
N ARG A 73 45.64 -6.78 -34.71
CA ARG A 73 45.66 -8.04 -33.96
C ARG A 73 47.03 -8.29 -33.32
N ASP A 74 48.11 -8.15 -34.06
CA ASP A 74 49.46 -8.45 -33.58
C ASP A 74 49.91 -7.42 -32.52
N LYS A 75 49.49 -6.15 -32.67
CA LYS A 75 49.65 -5.12 -31.63
C LYS A 75 48.86 -5.44 -30.36
N GLN A 76 47.62 -5.92 -30.46
CA GLN A 76 46.82 -6.31 -29.29
C GLN A 76 47.44 -7.50 -28.55
N VAL A 77 48.00 -8.47 -29.28
CA VAL A 77 48.78 -9.57 -28.68
C VAL A 77 49.99 -9.04 -27.94
N ALA A 78 50.75 -8.09 -28.53
CA ALA A 78 51.88 -7.46 -27.87
C ALA A 78 51.48 -6.71 -26.59
N VAL A 79 50.34 -6.01 -26.59
CA VAL A 79 49.77 -5.33 -25.40
C VAL A 79 49.44 -6.34 -24.31
N GLN A 80 48.79 -7.46 -24.67
CA GLN A 80 48.43 -8.50 -23.71
C GLN A 80 49.68 -9.17 -23.11
N LEU A 81 50.65 -9.55 -23.95
CA LEU A 81 51.92 -10.12 -23.51
C LEU A 81 52.70 -9.15 -22.61
N ALA A 82 52.61 -7.84 -22.88
CA ALA A 82 53.22 -6.83 -22.04
C ALA A 82 52.49 -6.69 -20.69
N GLY A 83 51.16 -6.79 -20.68
CA GLY A 83 50.34 -6.84 -19.47
C GLY A 83 50.70 -8.02 -18.57
N ASP A 84 50.75 -9.23 -19.14
CA ASP A 84 51.13 -10.45 -18.41
C ASP A 84 52.57 -10.36 -17.85
N ALA A 85 53.49 -9.79 -18.63
CA ALA A 85 54.86 -9.55 -18.20
C ALA A 85 54.98 -8.51 -17.08
N VAL A 86 54.09 -7.51 -17.04
CA VAL A 86 53.99 -6.54 -15.93
C VAL A 86 53.42 -7.21 -14.68
N GLU A 87 52.40 -8.06 -14.81
CA GLU A 87 51.84 -8.80 -13.67
C GLU A 87 52.87 -9.79 -13.09
N ARG A 88 53.69 -10.42 -13.94
CA ARG A 88 54.83 -11.23 -13.50
C ARG A 88 55.84 -10.41 -12.69
N ALA A 89 56.06 -9.15 -13.06
CA ALA A 89 56.90 -8.25 -12.28
C ALA A 89 56.23 -7.84 -10.95
N ARG A 90 54.92 -7.56 -10.94
CA ARG A 90 54.16 -7.22 -9.73
C ARG A 90 54.06 -8.36 -8.72
N ALA A 91 54.14 -9.61 -9.18
CA ALA A 91 54.20 -10.78 -8.30
C ALA A 91 55.50 -10.83 -7.47
N LEU A 92 56.56 -10.13 -7.89
CA LEU A 92 57.83 -10.04 -7.18
C LEU A 92 57.85 -8.85 -6.22
N LYS A 93 58.50 -9.00 -5.06
CA LYS A 93 58.51 -7.98 -4.00
C LYS A 93 59.91 -7.43 -3.74
N GLY A 94 60.02 -6.11 -3.60
CA GLY A 94 61.25 -5.43 -3.18
C GLY A 94 62.48 -5.81 -4.00
N THR A 95 63.55 -6.25 -3.34
CA THR A 95 64.83 -6.61 -3.97
C THR A 95 64.76 -7.84 -4.90
N ALA A 96 63.68 -8.64 -4.84
CA ALA A 96 63.45 -9.75 -5.75
C ALA A 96 63.32 -9.32 -7.23
N LEU A 97 63.02 -8.03 -7.48
CA LEU A 97 62.97 -7.45 -8.82
C LEU A 97 64.35 -7.35 -9.49
N SER A 98 65.42 -7.20 -8.71
CA SER A 98 66.80 -7.15 -9.21
C SER A 98 67.60 -8.43 -8.95
N ALA A 99 67.02 -9.40 -8.22
CA ALA A 99 67.70 -10.62 -7.82
C ALA A 99 68.13 -11.47 -9.02
N GLY A 100 69.33 -12.05 -8.96
CA GLY A 100 69.85 -12.91 -10.03
C GLY A 100 70.38 -12.17 -11.28
N ARG A 101 70.32 -10.83 -11.31
CA ARG A 101 70.79 -10.01 -12.45
C ARG A 101 72.18 -9.46 -12.14
N SER A 102 73.22 -9.83 -12.89
CA SER A 102 74.57 -9.27 -12.69
C SER A 102 74.69 -7.83 -13.19
N GLN A 103 75.69 -7.10 -12.70
CA GLN A 103 75.97 -5.74 -13.16
C GLN A 103 76.34 -5.72 -14.66
N ALA A 104 77.24 -6.61 -15.11
CA ALA A 104 77.65 -6.68 -16.51
C ALA A 104 76.48 -6.96 -17.46
N ARG A 105 75.62 -7.94 -17.16
CA ARG A 105 74.46 -8.27 -18.00
C ARG A 105 73.40 -7.17 -17.97
N THR A 106 73.16 -6.59 -16.80
CA THR A 106 72.22 -5.46 -16.65
C THR A 106 72.68 -4.25 -17.45
N MET A 107 73.96 -3.87 -17.36
CA MET A 107 74.50 -2.73 -18.11
C MET A 107 74.53 -3.01 -19.62
N ALA A 108 74.86 -4.24 -20.04
CA ALA A 108 74.80 -4.62 -21.45
C ALA A 108 73.38 -4.47 -22.01
N GLN A 109 72.37 -4.99 -21.30
CA GLN A 109 70.97 -4.84 -21.67
C GLN A 109 70.51 -3.37 -21.65
N TRP A 110 70.93 -2.60 -20.64
CA TRP A 110 70.59 -1.17 -20.51
C TRP A 110 71.16 -0.32 -21.64
N ASN A 111 72.38 -0.65 -22.08
CA ASN A 111 73.06 0.04 -23.17
C ASN A 111 72.52 -0.36 -24.55
N SER A 112 72.01 -1.58 -24.71
CA SER A 112 71.38 -2.04 -25.96
C SER A 112 69.87 -1.76 -26.05
N ALA A 113 69.28 -1.10 -25.05
CA ALA A 113 67.85 -0.82 -25.00
C ALA A 113 67.37 0.00 -26.23
N PRO A 114 66.29 -0.41 -26.92
CA PRO A 114 65.72 0.29 -28.07
C PRO A 114 65.33 1.74 -27.76
N ALA A 115 65.31 2.60 -28.78
CA ALA A 115 64.96 4.01 -28.65
C ALA A 115 63.60 4.23 -27.94
N ALA A 116 62.61 3.39 -28.24
CA ALA A 116 61.26 3.46 -27.65
C ALA A 116 61.24 3.28 -26.11
N VAL A 117 62.27 2.65 -25.53
CA VAL A 117 62.36 2.39 -24.08
C VAL A 117 63.09 3.53 -23.35
N ARG A 118 63.88 4.34 -24.06
CA ARG A 118 64.83 5.29 -23.45
C ARG A 118 64.18 6.37 -22.59
N SER A 119 63.02 6.90 -23.00
CA SER A 119 62.29 7.89 -22.20
C SER A 119 61.93 7.36 -20.80
N TYR A 120 61.64 6.07 -20.68
CA TYR A 120 61.36 5.41 -19.40
C TYR A 120 62.62 5.19 -18.56
N LEU A 121 63.75 4.87 -19.21
CA LEU A 121 65.02 4.56 -18.53
C LEU A 121 65.76 5.82 -18.05
N ASN A 122 65.69 6.93 -18.81
CA ASN A 122 66.41 8.18 -18.49
C ASN A 122 66.03 8.78 -17.13
N THR A 123 64.89 8.37 -16.56
CA THR A 123 64.40 8.80 -15.25
C THR A 123 64.79 7.86 -14.12
N THR A 124 65.66 6.89 -14.38
CA THR A 124 66.00 5.79 -13.45
C THR A 124 67.46 5.37 -13.58
N GLN A 125 68.00 4.71 -12.55
CA GLN A 125 69.33 4.08 -12.60
C GLN A 125 69.20 2.56 -12.78
N PRO A 126 70.06 1.88 -13.57
CA PRO A 126 70.00 0.43 -13.73
C PRO A 126 70.09 -0.30 -12.38
N ALA A 127 69.27 -1.34 -12.22
CA ALA A 127 69.21 -2.14 -11.01
C ALA A 127 69.73 -3.57 -11.24
N TRP A 128 70.73 -3.96 -10.46
CA TRP A 128 71.28 -5.31 -10.43
C TRP A 128 71.33 -5.86 -9.00
N ASP A 129 71.58 -7.17 -8.91
CA ASP A 129 71.80 -7.86 -7.65
C ASP A 129 73.17 -7.49 -7.08
N LEU A 130 73.18 -6.84 -5.92
CA LEU A 130 74.41 -6.41 -5.26
C LEU A 130 75.20 -7.59 -4.65
N LEU A 131 74.59 -8.78 -4.59
CA LEU A 131 75.22 -9.99 -4.06
C LEU A 131 75.97 -10.78 -5.14
N LEU A 132 75.79 -10.44 -6.42
CA LEU A 132 76.47 -11.10 -7.53
C LEU A 132 77.75 -10.34 -7.94
N ASN A 133 78.75 -11.09 -8.41
CA ASN A 133 79.97 -10.50 -8.96
C ASN A 133 79.63 -9.61 -10.16
N ALA A 134 80.19 -8.39 -10.18
CA ALA A 134 79.94 -7.39 -11.21
C ALA A 134 80.22 -7.88 -12.64
N SER A 135 81.15 -8.82 -12.81
CA SER A 135 81.55 -9.40 -14.11
C SER A 135 80.88 -10.75 -14.44
N SER A 136 79.95 -11.25 -13.63
CA SER A 136 79.31 -12.54 -13.89
C SER A 136 78.39 -12.50 -15.13
N GLY A 137 78.27 -13.63 -15.83
CA GLY A 137 77.36 -13.80 -16.95
C GLY A 137 75.89 -14.03 -16.54
N GLU A 138 75.59 -13.98 -15.24
CA GLU A 138 74.27 -14.31 -14.68
C GLU A 138 73.26 -13.18 -14.92
N GLY A 139 72.01 -13.56 -15.21
CA GLY A 139 70.92 -12.62 -15.48
C GLY A 139 69.84 -13.19 -16.37
N ASP A 140 70.16 -14.18 -17.20
CA ASP A 140 69.23 -14.78 -18.15
C ASP A 140 68.20 -15.70 -17.47
N THR A 141 68.52 -16.22 -16.29
CA THR A 141 67.64 -17.07 -15.47
C THR A 141 67.01 -16.33 -14.29
N ALA A 142 67.23 -15.01 -14.18
CA ALA A 142 66.64 -14.19 -13.13
C ALA A 142 65.09 -14.22 -13.22
N PRO A 143 64.36 -14.01 -12.11
CA PRO A 143 62.90 -13.90 -12.14
C PRO A 143 62.38 -12.88 -13.15
N LEU A 144 63.15 -11.78 -13.33
CA LEU A 144 63.05 -10.86 -14.47
C LEU A 144 64.37 -10.94 -15.28
N PRO A 145 64.41 -11.72 -16.38
CA PRO A 145 65.64 -11.96 -17.14
C PRO A 145 66.27 -10.73 -17.79
N THR A 146 67.60 -10.73 -17.94
CA THR A 146 68.35 -9.75 -18.78
C THR A 146 68.33 -10.11 -20.26
N ALA A 147 68.04 -11.37 -20.60
CA ALA A 147 67.78 -11.83 -21.97
C ALA A 147 66.28 -11.77 -22.30
N PRO A 148 65.90 -11.58 -23.58
CA PRO A 148 64.50 -11.60 -23.96
C PRO A 148 63.87 -12.97 -23.77
N ASN A 149 62.65 -13.00 -23.23
CA ASN A 149 61.81 -14.19 -23.30
C ASN A 149 61.07 -14.21 -24.64
N VAL A 150 61.15 -15.34 -25.35
CA VAL A 150 60.58 -15.49 -26.70
C VAL A 150 59.26 -16.24 -26.60
N VAL A 151 58.17 -15.62 -27.07
CA VAL A 151 56.82 -16.20 -27.08
C VAL A 151 56.31 -16.22 -28.52
N LYS A 152 55.86 -17.39 -29.00
CA LYS A 152 55.26 -17.52 -30.34
C LYS A 152 53.74 -17.58 -30.22
N VAL A 153 53.05 -16.64 -30.87
CA VAL A 153 51.59 -16.59 -30.93
C VAL A 153 51.19 -16.51 -32.41
N ASN A 154 50.39 -17.48 -32.87
CA ASN A 154 49.90 -17.55 -34.26
C ASN A 154 51.01 -17.44 -35.33
N GLY A 155 52.20 -17.99 -35.06
CA GLY A 155 53.33 -17.99 -35.98
C GLY A 155 54.22 -16.74 -35.96
N VAL A 156 53.81 -15.68 -35.24
CA VAL A 156 54.63 -14.47 -35.01
C VAL A 156 55.43 -14.64 -33.72
N GLU A 157 56.72 -14.29 -33.79
CA GLU A 157 57.64 -14.35 -32.65
C GLU A 157 57.69 -12.99 -31.93
N TYR A 158 57.31 -12.98 -30.65
CA TYR A 158 57.35 -11.82 -29.77
C TYR A 158 58.48 -11.98 -28.74
N LYS A 159 59.27 -10.93 -28.55
CA LYS A 159 60.36 -10.90 -27.57
C LYS A 159 60.02 -9.95 -26.42
N GLN A 160 59.89 -10.47 -25.21
CA GLN A 160 59.62 -9.70 -24.00
C GLN A 160 60.94 -9.36 -23.29
N TYR A 161 61.18 -8.08 -23.07
CA TYR A 161 62.35 -7.56 -22.34
C TYR A 161 61.89 -6.89 -21.04
N TRP A 162 62.59 -7.18 -19.94
CA TRP A 162 62.41 -6.48 -18.67
C TRP A 162 63.63 -5.63 -18.35
N TYR A 163 63.41 -4.32 -18.23
CA TYR A 163 64.39 -3.35 -17.74
C TYR A 163 63.98 -2.92 -16.35
N VAL A 164 64.88 -3.11 -15.38
CA VAL A 164 64.61 -2.82 -13.97
C VAL A 164 65.50 -1.64 -13.56
N GLY A 165 64.86 -0.51 -13.25
CA GLY A 165 65.53 0.71 -12.81
C GLY A 165 65.14 1.10 -11.39
N ARG A 166 66.07 1.62 -10.61
CA ARG A 166 65.82 2.27 -9.32
C ARG A 166 65.53 3.75 -9.54
N CYS A 167 64.57 4.28 -8.80
CA CYS A 167 64.25 5.71 -8.76
C CYS A 167 63.62 6.06 -7.42
N ARG A 168 63.48 7.35 -7.13
CA ARG A 168 62.85 7.84 -5.89
C ARG A 168 61.63 8.71 -6.19
N GLN A 169 60.67 8.71 -5.28
CA GLN A 169 59.54 9.64 -5.23
C GLN A 169 59.48 10.30 -3.85
N GLN A 170 59.05 11.55 -3.79
CA GLN A 170 58.82 12.20 -2.50
C GLN A 170 57.65 11.53 -1.76
N GLY A 171 57.80 11.33 -0.45
CA GLY A 171 56.81 10.63 0.38
C GLY A 171 55.46 11.34 0.56
N ARG A 172 55.33 12.60 0.12
CA ARG A 172 54.07 13.37 0.09
C ARG A 172 53.98 14.28 -1.15
N PRO A 173 53.78 13.71 -2.34
CA PRO A 173 53.84 14.50 -3.56
C PRO A 173 52.52 15.27 -3.76
N THR A 174 52.62 16.59 -3.82
CA THR A 174 51.51 17.53 -4.06
C THR A 174 51.41 17.96 -5.52
N THR A 175 52.52 17.89 -6.27
CA THR A 175 52.57 18.23 -7.71
C THR A 175 52.84 17.00 -8.58
N ALA A 176 52.59 17.11 -9.90
CA ALA A 176 52.89 16.02 -10.85
C ALA A 176 54.40 15.77 -10.99
N ALA A 177 55.23 16.81 -10.83
CA ALA A 177 56.69 16.69 -10.81
C ALA A 177 57.18 15.89 -9.59
N GLU A 178 56.57 16.09 -8.42
CA GLU A 178 56.88 15.34 -7.19
C GLU A 178 56.42 13.88 -7.24
N ARG A 179 55.42 13.56 -8.08
CA ARG A 179 54.99 12.17 -8.37
C ARG A 179 55.88 11.49 -9.42
N ALA A 180 56.71 12.22 -10.15
CA ALA A 180 57.59 11.60 -11.14
C ALA A 180 58.68 10.80 -10.41
N CYS A 181 58.88 9.55 -10.80
CA CYS A 181 60.02 8.78 -10.31
C CYS A 181 61.27 9.32 -10.99
N THR A 182 62.18 9.94 -10.24
CA THR A 182 63.38 10.60 -10.77
C THR A 182 64.64 9.79 -10.41
N SER A 183 65.67 9.92 -11.24
CA SER A 183 66.97 9.31 -10.96
C SER A 183 67.57 9.98 -9.72
N PRO A 184 68.07 9.22 -8.73
CA PRO A 184 68.89 9.84 -7.69
C PRO A 184 70.10 10.54 -8.34
N GLU A 185 70.35 11.80 -8.02
CA GLU A 185 71.60 12.48 -8.38
C GLU A 185 72.78 11.80 -7.65
N VAL A 186 73.95 11.75 -8.30
CA VAL A 186 75.21 11.29 -7.68
C VAL A 186 76.12 12.52 -7.51
N PRO A 187 76.67 12.81 -6.31
CA PRO A 187 76.56 12.04 -5.07
C PRO A 187 75.21 12.23 -4.37
N ASP A 188 74.73 11.16 -3.72
CA ASP A 188 73.44 11.11 -3.02
C ASP A 188 73.31 12.30 -2.04
N PRO A 189 72.50 13.33 -2.32
CA PRO A 189 72.34 14.43 -1.39
C PRO A 189 71.69 13.90 -0.11
N ALA A 190 72.17 14.36 1.05
CA ALA A 190 71.62 14.01 2.35
C ALA A 190 70.08 14.11 2.33
N PRO A 191 69.35 13.14 2.93
CA PRO A 191 67.92 12.96 2.68
C PRO A 191 67.12 14.20 3.08
N ALA A 192 66.81 15.05 2.11
CA ALA A 192 65.81 16.08 2.26
C ALA A 192 64.44 15.40 2.19
N SER A 193 63.78 15.27 3.35
CA SER A 193 62.36 14.89 3.50
C SER A 193 61.86 13.61 2.78
N VAL A 194 61.91 12.47 3.48
CA VAL A 194 61.12 11.24 3.25
C VAL A 194 60.99 10.81 1.77
N ASP A 195 62.10 10.59 1.08
CA ASP A 195 62.06 9.93 -0.22
C ASP A 195 61.78 8.44 -0.07
N VAL A 196 60.84 7.92 -0.85
CA VAL A 196 60.48 6.50 -0.89
C VAL A 196 61.18 5.85 -2.08
N PRO A 197 61.98 4.79 -1.88
CA PRO A 197 62.65 4.09 -2.97
C PRO A 197 61.66 3.22 -3.76
N PHE A 198 61.72 3.32 -5.08
CA PHE A 198 60.93 2.52 -6.02
C PHE A 198 61.82 1.81 -7.03
N PHE A 199 61.31 0.69 -7.54
CA PHE A 199 61.73 0.10 -8.80
C PHE A 199 60.72 0.48 -9.89
N ARG A 200 61.21 1.05 -10.99
CA ARG A 200 60.49 1.10 -12.25
C ARG A 200 60.85 -0.15 -13.04
N VAL A 201 59.85 -0.96 -13.35
CA VAL A 201 60.02 -2.06 -14.30
C VAL A 201 59.37 -1.67 -15.62
N VAL A 202 60.19 -1.61 -16.65
CA VAL A 202 59.78 -1.30 -18.02
C VAL A 202 59.78 -2.61 -18.80
N VAL A 203 58.64 -2.91 -19.41
CA VAL A 203 58.46 -4.07 -20.27
C VAL A 203 58.38 -3.59 -21.70
N ALA A 204 59.26 -4.10 -22.56
CA ALA A 204 59.18 -3.90 -24.00
C ALA A 204 58.89 -5.24 -24.68
N VAL A 205 57.91 -5.26 -25.57
CA VAL A 205 57.58 -6.41 -26.40
C VAL A 205 57.88 -6.04 -27.85
N THR A 206 58.80 -6.75 -28.49
CA THR A 206 59.14 -6.53 -29.91
C THR A 206 58.68 -7.69 -30.78
N TRP A 207 58.27 -7.39 -32.01
CA TRP A 207 57.91 -8.39 -33.02
C TRP A 207 58.27 -7.87 -34.41
N LYS A 208 58.56 -8.79 -35.34
CA LYS A 208 58.87 -8.42 -36.72
C LYS A 208 57.60 -8.10 -37.49
N ASP A 209 57.60 -6.94 -38.14
CA ASP A 209 56.50 -6.45 -38.97
C ASP A 209 57.07 -5.39 -39.93
N THR A 210 56.70 -5.47 -41.20
CA THR A 210 57.23 -4.61 -42.27
C THR A 210 56.77 -3.16 -42.16
N ASP A 211 55.73 -2.88 -41.38
CA ASP A 211 55.14 -1.54 -41.25
C ASP A 211 55.75 -0.69 -40.14
N CYS A 212 56.68 -1.25 -39.38
CA CYS A 212 57.43 -0.52 -38.37
C CYS A 212 58.81 -0.12 -38.91
N ASP A 213 59.31 1.03 -38.46
CA ASP A 213 60.63 1.54 -38.85
C ASP A 213 61.71 0.48 -38.55
N GLY A 214 62.42 0.03 -39.59
CA GLY A 214 63.45 -1.00 -39.46
C GLY A 214 62.92 -2.45 -39.41
N GLY A 215 61.63 -2.68 -39.65
CA GLY A 215 61.02 -4.02 -39.74
C GLY A 215 60.75 -4.70 -38.39
N GLU A 216 60.83 -3.96 -37.28
CA GLU A 216 60.57 -4.45 -35.93
C GLU A 216 59.70 -3.46 -35.15
N CYS A 217 58.48 -3.88 -34.82
CA CYS A 217 57.58 -3.13 -33.96
C CYS A 217 57.94 -3.31 -32.49
N VAL A 218 57.61 -2.29 -31.68
CA VAL A 218 57.82 -2.31 -30.23
C VAL A 218 56.62 -1.73 -29.50
N TYR A 219 56.15 -2.43 -28.47
CA TYR A 219 55.19 -1.92 -27.49
C TYR A 219 55.88 -1.82 -26.13
N VAL A 220 55.76 -0.66 -25.48
CA VAL A 220 56.39 -0.40 -24.18
C VAL A 220 55.33 -0.05 -23.14
N THR A 221 55.43 -0.68 -21.99
CA THR A 221 54.65 -0.33 -20.79
C THR A 221 55.58 -0.31 -19.58
N SER A 222 55.18 0.37 -18.51
CA SER A 222 55.97 0.37 -17.27
C SER A 222 55.07 0.38 -16.04
N THR A 223 55.59 -0.15 -14.94
CA THR A 223 54.96 -0.09 -13.62
C THR A 223 55.98 0.40 -12.59
N LEU A 224 55.50 1.08 -11.56
CA LEU A 224 56.28 1.45 -10.38
C LEU A 224 55.94 0.49 -9.25
N MET A 225 56.96 0.03 -8.53
CA MET A 225 56.85 -0.92 -7.42
C MET A 225 57.72 -0.43 -6.26
N SER A 226 57.19 -0.47 -5.04
CA SER A 226 57.95 -0.08 -3.84
C SER A 226 59.16 -1.00 -3.67
N ALA A 227 60.32 -0.42 -3.34
CA ALA A 227 61.51 -1.21 -3.02
C ALA A 227 61.45 -1.83 -1.61
N ALA A 228 60.58 -1.32 -0.73
CA ALA A 228 60.28 -1.94 0.57
C ALA A 228 59.24 -3.07 0.39
N GLY A 229 59.44 -4.19 1.09
CA GLY A 229 58.39 -5.22 1.24
C GLY A 229 57.11 -4.57 1.76
N ASP A 230 55.97 -4.91 1.16
CA ASP A 230 54.69 -4.20 1.28
C ASP A 230 54.43 -3.58 2.66
N ALA A 231 54.00 -2.32 2.67
CA ALA A 231 53.40 -1.75 3.87
C ALA A 231 52.19 -2.61 4.27
N LEU A 232 52.27 -3.26 5.43
CA LEU A 232 51.09 -3.82 6.09
C LEU A 232 50.14 -2.65 6.39
N PHE A 233 49.14 -2.42 5.54
CA PHE A 233 48.01 -1.58 5.90
C PHE A 233 47.27 -2.26 7.06
N LYS A 234 47.61 -1.88 8.30
CA LYS A 234 46.74 -2.15 9.45
C LYS A 234 45.47 -1.32 9.26
N ILE A 235 44.52 -1.80 8.47
CA ILE A 235 43.16 -1.28 8.49
C ILE A 235 42.61 -1.65 9.87
N LYS A 236 42.69 -0.71 10.81
CA LYS A 236 42.01 -0.82 12.10
C LYS A 236 40.51 -0.71 11.80
N ARG A 237 39.87 -1.82 11.42
CA ARG A 237 38.41 -1.87 11.35
C ARG A 237 37.90 -1.57 12.76
N PRO A 238 36.83 -0.77 12.91
CA PRO A 238 36.19 -0.61 14.20
C PRO A 238 35.84 -2.00 14.77
N ALA A 239 35.96 -2.17 16.08
CA ALA A 239 35.46 -3.34 16.79
C ALA A 239 33.98 -3.58 16.40
N PRO A 240 33.49 -4.84 16.45
CA PRO A 240 32.07 -5.09 16.20
C PRO A 240 31.23 -4.27 17.19
N MET A 241 30.07 -3.79 16.75
CA MET A 241 29.13 -3.02 17.56
C MET A 241 27.72 -3.53 17.30
N VAL A 242 27.02 -3.94 18.36
CA VAL A 242 25.65 -4.45 18.30
C VAL A 242 24.68 -3.30 18.06
N THR A 243 23.82 -3.46 17.06
CA THR A 243 22.66 -2.59 16.88
C THR A 243 21.57 -3.08 17.81
N SER A 244 21.24 -2.28 18.84
CA SER A 244 20.19 -2.65 19.80
C SER A 244 18.85 -2.90 19.07
N PRO A 245 18.21 -4.06 19.27
CA PRO A 245 16.92 -4.35 18.64
C PRO A 245 15.76 -3.61 19.32
N GLY A 246 16.01 -2.90 20.43
CA GLY A 246 14.95 -2.35 21.29
C GLY A 246 14.18 -3.44 22.05
N THR A 247 13.12 -3.04 22.77
CA THR A 247 12.26 -3.98 23.49
C THR A 247 11.58 -4.95 22.51
N GLN A 248 11.70 -6.24 22.80
CA GLN A 248 11.09 -7.32 22.03
C GLN A 248 9.83 -7.84 22.72
N TYR A 249 8.86 -8.25 21.91
CA TYR A 249 7.61 -8.84 22.35
C TYR A 249 7.42 -10.19 21.68
N GLY A 250 7.24 -11.24 22.47
CA GLY A 250 6.94 -12.59 22.02
C GLY A 250 5.61 -13.09 22.57
N TYR A 251 5.10 -14.16 21.96
CA TYR A 251 3.92 -14.86 22.41
C TYR A 251 4.25 -16.33 22.64
N ARG A 252 3.74 -16.90 23.72
CA ARG A 252 3.92 -18.32 24.00
C ARG A 252 3.43 -19.14 22.81
N THR A 253 4.17 -20.20 22.45
CA THR A 253 3.93 -21.06 21.27
C THR A 253 4.02 -20.38 19.89
N VAL A 254 4.44 -19.12 19.82
CA VAL A 254 4.66 -18.41 18.55
C VAL A 254 6.15 -18.14 18.39
N GLU A 255 6.71 -18.60 17.27
CA GLU A 255 8.13 -18.40 16.96
C GLU A 255 8.39 -16.93 16.60
N PRO A 256 9.40 -16.29 17.20
CA PRO A 256 9.82 -14.96 16.81
C PRO A 256 10.73 -15.02 15.57
N ASN A 257 10.68 -13.98 14.74
CA ASN A 257 11.62 -13.83 13.63
C ASN A 257 12.57 -12.65 13.92
N LEU A 258 13.45 -12.82 14.91
CA LEU A 258 14.39 -11.78 15.30
C LEU A 258 15.81 -12.11 14.81
N GLN A 259 16.27 -11.34 13.84
CA GLN A 259 17.67 -11.31 13.42
C GLN A 259 18.39 -10.15 14.10
N LEU A 260 19.43 -10.45 14.88
CA LEU A 260 20.30 -9.43 15.45
C LEU A 260 21.23 -8.87 14.37
N LEU A 261 21.48 -7.57 14.47
CA LEU A 261 22.30 -6.81 13.53
C LEU A 261 23.48 -6.18 14.26
N ALA A 262 24.60 -6.06 13.56
CA ALA A 262 25.78 -5.38 14.04
C ALA A 262 26.51 -4.65 12.91
N SER A 263 27.38 -3.72 13.28
CA SER A 263 28.28 -3.01 12.39
C SER A 263 29.74 -3.20 12.83
N GLY A 264 30.69 -2.96 11.94
CA GLY A 264 32.12 -3.15 12.25
C GLY A 264 32.52 -4.63 12.42
N GLY A 265 33.71 -4.83 12.97
CA GLY A 265 34.32 -6.15 13.20
C GLY A 265 34.82 -6.82 11.92
N ARG A 266 35.72 -7.78 12.11
CA ARG A 266 36.22 -8.64 11.03
C ARG A 266 35.46 -9.96 10.97
N LEU A 267 34.92 -10.30 9.79
CA LEU A 267 34.22 -11.56 9.58
C LEU A 267 35.13 -12.79 9.82
N PRO A 268 34.57 -13.91 10.31
CA PRO A 268 33.16 -14.10 10.67
C PRO A 268 32.80 -13.42 12.01
N LEU A 269 31.56 -12.90 12.09
CA LEU A 269 30.96 -12.46 13.35
C LEU A 269 30.22 -13.64 13.97
N THR A 270 30.41 -13.88 15.25
CA THR A 270 29.76 -14.95 16.01
C THR A 270 28.93 -14.35 17.13
N TRP A 271 27.68 -14.78 17.26
CA TRP A 271 26.75 -14.30 18.28
C TRP A 271 26.59 -15.29 19.44
N LYS A 272 26.42 -14.76 20.65
CA LYS A 272 26.00 -15.49 21.85
C LYS A 272 24.96 -14.69 22.62
N ALA A 273 23.96 -15.36 23.18
CA ALA A 273 22.94 -14.73 24.01
C ALA A 273 22.87 -15.40 25.38
N THR A 274 22.50 -14.61 26.38
CA THR A 274 22.18 -15.07 27.74
C THR A 274 20.90 -14.37 28.20
N GLY A 275 20.12 -15.04 29.05
CA GLY A 275 18.85 -14.50 29.54
C GLY A 275 17.72 -14.49 28.51
N LEU A 276 17.83 -15.26 27.41
CA LEU A 276 16.70 -15.49 26.50
C LEU A 276 15.51 -16.11 27.26
N PRO A 277 14.26 -15.76 26.90
CA PRO A 277 13.09 -16.45 27.39
C PRO A 277 13.21 -17.99 27.24
N PRO A 278 12.81 -18.79 28.24
CA PRO A 278 12.84 -20.24 28.15
C PRO A 278 12.14 -20.76 26.89
N GLY A 279 12.79 -21.67 26.18
CA GLY A 279 12.33 -22.23 24.92
C GLY A 279 12.88 -21.53 23.68
N LEU A 280 13.44 -20.32 23.79
CA LEU A 280 14.14 -19.67 22.68
C LEU A 280 15.61 -20.06 22.64
N THR A 281 16.13 -20.24 21.43
CA THR A 281 17.56 -20.44 21.16
C THR A 281 18.07 -19.40 20.18
N MET A 282 19.39 -19.31 20.03
CA MET A 282 20.00 -18.39 19.07
C MET A 282 21.12 -19.08 18.31
N THR A 283 21.09 -18.95 16.99
CA THR A 283 22.15 -19.43 16.10
C THR A 283 23.42 -18.59 16.25
N SER A 284 24.56 -19.15 15.82
CA SER A 284 25.83 -18.41 15.75
C SER A 284 25.79 -17.21 14.80
N GLY A 285 24.83 -17.18 13.87
CA GLY A 285 24.55 -16.07 12.95
C GLY A 285 23.67 -14.95 13.54
N GLY A 286 23.19 -15.10 14.78
CA GLY A 286 22.39 -14.07 15.46
C GLY A 286 20.89 -14.12 15.17
N LEU A 287 20.40 -15.18 14.52
CA LEU A 287 18.96 -15.47 14.42
C LEU A 287 18.49 -16.10 15.73
N VAL A 288 17.47 -15.51 16.36
CA VAL A 288 16.75 -16.08 17.50
C VAL A 288 15.55 -16.87 16.97
N GLU A 289 15.46 -18.13 17.33
CA GLU A 289 14.50 -19.12 16.82
C GLU A 289 13.85 -19.91 17.96
N ASP A 290 12.99 -20.88 17.61
CA ASP A 290 12.14 -21.67 18.51
C ASP A 290 11.00 -20.86 19.18
N THR A 291 10.25 -21.47 20.10
CA THR A 291 9.08 -20.84 20.73
C THR A 291 9.28 -20.63 22.23
N PRO A 292 8.91 -19.46 22.77
CA PRO A 292 8.99 -19.24 24.19
C PRO A 292 7.90 -20.06 24.91
N THR A 293 8.26 -20.68 26.04
CA THR A 293 7.37 -21.56 26.80
C THR A 293 6.85 -20.94 28.09
N GLN A 294 7.52 -19.90 28.59
CA GLN A 294 7.20 -19.27 29.87
C GLN A 294 6.94 -17.78 29.73
N LEU A 295 5.82 -17.32 30.31
CA LEU A 295 5.44 -15.92 30.39
C LEU A 295 6.41 -15.14 31.28
N GLY A 296 6.62 -13.86 30.99
CA GLY A 296 7.44 -12.99 31.83
C GLY A 296 8.21 -11.93 31.05
N THR A 297 8.93 -11.09 31.78
CA THR A 297 9.87 -10.12 31.19
C THR A 297 11.29 -10.58 31.50
N TYR A 298 12.08 -10.75 30.45
CA TYR A 298 13.44 -11.25 30.50
C TYR A 298 14.42 -10.15 30.09
N THR A 299 15.54 -10.04 30.79
CA THR A 299 16.64 -9.17 30.37
C THR A 299 17.62 -10.02 29.57
N VAL A 300 17.65 -9.78 28.26
CA VAL A 300 18.50 -10.51 27.32
C VAL A 300 19.80 -9.74 27.12
N THR A 301 20.92 -10.42 27.28
CA THR A 301 22.25 -9.89 26.94
C THR A 301 22.79 -10.65 25.75
N VAL A 302 23.10 -9.93 24.67
CA VAL A 302 23.72 -10.48 23.48
C VAL A 302 25.15 -9.99 23.38
N THR A 303 26.04 -10.89 22.97
CA THR A 303 27.46 -10.64 22.75
C THR A 303 27.78 -11.01 21.32
N ILE A 304 28.43 -10.10 20.60
CA ILE A 304 29.02 -10.38 19.31
C ILE A 304 30.54 -10.46 19.46
N THR A 305 31.17 -11.42 18.79
CA THR A 305 32.61 -11.61 18.75
C THR A 305 33.06 -11.67 17.30
N ASP A 306 34.11 -10.92 16.95
CA ASP A 306 34.69 -10.96 15.61
C ASP A 306 35.87 -11.93 15.50
N ARG A 307 36.44 -12.08 14.29
CA ARG A 307 37.58 -12.96 14.03
C ARG A 307 38.82 -12.61 14.86
N ASP A 308 39.03 -11.33 15.12
CA ASP A 308 40.20 -10.82 15.84
C ASP A 308 39.98 -10.87 17.37
N LYS A 309 38.81 -11.41 17.81
CA LYS A 309 38.34 -11.60 19.19
C LYS A 309 37.90 -10.31 19.88
N ASP A 310 37.68 -9.25 19.12
CA ASP A 310 37.02 -8.05 19.64
C ASP A 310 35.53 -8.35 19.86
N THR A 311 34.97 -7.78 20.93
CA THR A 311 33.60 -8.05 21.35
C THR A 311 32.82 -6.78 21.64
N ASP A 312 31.51 -6.84 21.43
CA ASP A 312 30.56 -5.86 21.96
C ASP A 312 29.32 -6.54 22.53
N THR A 313 28.67 -5.87 23.47
CA THR A 313 27.51 -6.39 24.18
C THR A 313 26.37 -5.39 24.21
N ALA A 314 25.16 -5.87 23.98
CA ALA A 314 23.94 -5.09 24.18
C ALA A 314 22.96 -5.83 25.07
N THR A 315 22.23 -5.07 25.88
CA THR A 315 21.14 -5.58 26.72
C THR A 315 19.81 -5.01 26.27
N PHE A 316 18.78 -5.84 26.19
CA PHE A 316 17.41 -5.42 25.89
C PHE A 316 16.39 -6.28 26.64
N THR A 317 15.15 -5.80 26.73
CA THR A 317 14.06 -6.51 27.39
C THR A 317 13.27 -7.34 26.38
N TRP A 318 12.94 -8.58 26.74
CA TRP A 318 12.00 -9.42 26.00
C TRP A 318 10.80 -9.75 26.88
N ALA A 319 9.62 -9.29 26.50
CA ALA A 319 8.38 -9.64 27.19
C ALA A 319 7.64 -10.77 26.46
N VAL A 320 7.24 -11.81 27.18
CA VAL A 320 6.44 -12.93 26.66
C VAL A 320 5.07 -12.91 27.33
N ALA A 321 4.02 -12.84 26.50
CA ALA A 321 2.62 -12.95 26.91
C ALA A 321 1.95 -14.14 26.21
N ASP A 322 0.72 -14.47 26.61
CA ASP A 322 -0.13 -15.32 25.77
C ASP A 322 -0.63 -14.54 24.54
N PRO A 323 -0.97 -15.21 23.43
CA PRO A 323 -1.66 -14.57 22.31
C PRO A 323 -2.91 -13.82 22.78
N LEU A 324 -3.18 -12.66 22.18
CA LEU A 324 -4.42 -11.92 22.46
C LEU A 324 -5.61 -12.71 21.92
N GLU A 325 -6.59 -12.95 22.78
CA GLU A 325 -7.84 -13.63 22.45
C GLU A 325 -9.02 -12.83 22.99
N LEU A 326 -9.99 -12.55 22.13
CA LEU A 326 -11.26 -11.91 22.47
C LEU A 326 -12.36 -12.96 22.60
N THR A 327 -13.17 -12.84 23.64
CA THR A 327 -14.38 -13.65 23.81
C THR A 327 -15.60 -12.85 23.39
N GLY A 328 -16.34 -13.34 22.40
CA GLY A 328 -17.56 -12.69 21.92
C GLY A 328 -18.65 -12.67 23.00
N PRO A 329 -19.41 -11.57 23.16
CA PRO A 329 -20.46 -11.47 24.17
C PRO A 329 -21.75 -12.25 23.80
N GLY A 330 -21.77 -12.92 22.65
CA GLY A 330 -22.99 -13.45 22.04
C GLY A 330 -23.87 -12.35 21.43
N ASP A 331 -24.96 -12.76 20.78
CA ASP A 331 -25.92 -11.82 20.19
C ASP A 331 -26.59 -10.94 21.24
N GLN A 332 -26.73 -9.66 20.94
CA GLN A 332 -27.25 -8.64 21.84
C GLN A 332 -28.61 -8.14 21.38
N ALA A 333 -29.50 -7.87 22.33
CA ALA A 333 -30.76 -7.19 22.08
C ALA A 333 -31.01 -6.13 23.14
N THR A 334 -31.32 -4.91 22.70
CA THR A 334 -31.56 -3.78 23.60
C THR A 334 -32.79 -3.01 23.18
N ARG A 335 -33.52 -2.44 24.13
CA ARG A 335 -34.62 -1.52 23.82
C ARG A 335 -34.04 -0.15 23.47
N ALA A 336 -34.62 0.52 22.47
CA ALA A 336 -34.30 1.91 22.19
C ALA A 336 -34.50 2.77 23.45
N GLY A 337 -33.67 3.80 23.64
CA GLY A 337 -33.72 4.67 24.82
C GLY A 337 -33.18 4.05 26.12
N THR A 338 -32.68 2.81 26.09
CA THR A 338 -32.08 2.16 27.26
C THR A 338 -30.55 2.25 27.21
N ALA A 339 -29.94 2.77 28.27
CA ALA A 339 -28.48 2.85 28.37
C ALA A 339 -27.86 1.44 28.40
N VAL A 340 -26.71 1.33 27.74
CA VAL A 340 -25.95 0.09 27.56
C VAL A 340 -24.58 0.23 28.21
N SER A 341 -24.11 -0.84 28.83
CA SER A 341 -22.72 -1.01 29.27
C SER A 341 -22.33 -2.48 29.09
N LEU A 342 -21.66 -2.77 27.99
CA LEU A 342 -21.25 -4.13 27.61
C LEU A 342 -19.71 -4.21 27.57
N PRO A 343 -19.05 -4.84 28.55
CA PRO A 343 -17.63 -5.13 28.48
C PRO A 343 -17.35 -6.25 27.47
N ILE A 344 -16.35 -6.07 26.60
CA ILE A 344 -15.84 -7.14 25.74
C ILE A 344 -14.69 -7.83 26.47
N ALA A 345 -14.84 -9.13 26.71
CA ALA A 345 -13.83 -9.92 27.41
C ALA A 345 -12.61 -10.18 26.53
N SER A 346 -11.43 -10.11 27.14
CA SER A 346 -10.15 -10.41 26.51
C SER A 346 -9.25 -11.19 27.47
N ALA A 347 -8.36 -11.99 26.89
CA ALA A 347 -7.28 -12.69 27.58
C ALA A 347 -5.99 -12.56 26.77
N GLY A 348 -4.84 -12.67 27.46
CA GLY A 348 -3.53 -12.55 26.83
C GLY A 348 -3.23 -11.16 26.26
N GLY A 349 -2.26 -11.10 25.35
CA GLY A 349 -1.74 -9.88 24.74
C GLY A 349 -0.83 -9.06 25.65
N HIS A 350 -0.06 -8.14 25.04
CA HIS A 350 0.76 -7.17 25.75
C HIS A 350 -0.03 -5.89 26.07
N ALA A 351 -0.14 -5.53 27.35
CA ALA A 351 -0.81 -4.31 27.77
C ALA A 351 -0.01 -3.02 27.39
N PRO A 352 -0.69 -1.87 27.17
CA PRO A 352 -2.15 -1.70 27.14
C PRO A 352 -2.77 -2.18 25.82
N LEU A 353 -4.05 -2.58 25.88
CA LEU A 353 -4.84 -2.89 24.69
C LEU A 353 -5.50 -1.62 24.14
N SER A 354 -5.66 -1.57 22.83
CA SER A 354 -6.39 -0.53 22.10
C SER A 354 -7.59 -1.15 21.39
N TRP A 355 -8.76 -0.52 21.53
CA TRP A 355 -10.04 -1.09 21.11
C TRP A 355 -10.70 -0.25 20.03
N THR A 356 -11.26 -0.92 19.03
CA THR A 356 -12.10 -0.30 18.00
C THR A 356 -13.33 -1.16 17.75
N ALA A 357 -14.40 -0.52 17.28
CA ALA A 357 -15.63 -1.21 16.92
C ALA A 357 -16.22 -0.60 15.65
N THR A 358 -16.77 -1.44 14.80
CA THR A 358 -17.51 -1.04 13.59
C THR A 358 -18.87 -1.69 13.59
N GLY A 359 -19.86 -1.02 12.99
CA GLY A 359 -21.22 -1.54 12.91
C GLY A 359 -22.01 -1.44 14.22
N LEU A 360 -21.56 -0.68 15.21
CA LEU A 360 -22.37 -0.39 16.40
C LEU A 360 -23.67 0.32 16.01
N PRO A 361 -24.82 -0.02 16.63
CA PRO A 361 -26.04 0.76 16.53
C PRO A 361 -25.84 2.24 16.84
N THR A 362 -26.63 3.09 16.18
CA THR A 362 -26.60 4.54 16.34
C THR A 362 -26.84 4.92 17.80
N GLY A 363 -25.93 5.68 18.39
CA GLY A 363 -25.97 6.05 19.81
C GLY A 363 -25.11 5.18 20.72
N LEU A 364 -24.47 4.13 20.20
CA LEU A 364 -23.46 3.32 20.90
C LEU A 364 -22.04 3.64 20.42
N SER A 365 -21.07 3.49 21.32
CA SER A 365 -19.64 3.67 21.06
C SER A 365 -18.80 2.73 21.94
N ILE A 366 -17.57 2.40 21.52
CA ILE A 366 -16.63 1.63 22.33
C ILE A 366 -15.60 2.55 22.97
N ASN A 367 -15.28 2.33 24.24
CA ASN A 367 -14.15 2.99 24.87
C ASN A 367 -12.84 2.37 24.36
N ALA A 368 -11.99 3.19 23.73
CA ALA A 368 -10.76 2.75 23.08
C ALA A 368 -9.70 2.15 24.01
N THR A 369 -9.84 2.29 25.34
CA THR A 369 -8.88 1.80 26.34
C THR A 369 -9.42 0.66 27.20
N THR A 370 -10.73 0.61 27.44
CA THR A 370 -11.35 -0.39 28.32
C THR A 370 -12.11 -1.48 27.57
N GLY A 371 -12.39 -1.30 26.27
CA GLY A 371 -13.18 -2.27 25.50
C GLY A 371 -14.65 -2.34 25.89
N VAL A 372 -15.16 -1.39 26.68
CA VAL A 372 -16.57 -1.34 27.08
C VAL A 372 -17.37 -0.58 26.03
N VAL A 373 -18.39 -1.23 25.47
CA VAL A 373 -19.40 -0.59 24.60
C VAL A 373 -20.42 0.11 25.48
N THR A 374 -20.61 1.41 25.29
CA THR A 374 -21.53 2.25 26.07
C THR A 374 -22.38 3.14 25.18
N GLY A 375 -23.49 3.65 25.72
CA GLY A 375 -24.35 4.63 25.06
C GLY A 375 -25.82 4.26 25.15
N THR A 376 -26.67 4.95 24.38
CA THR A 376 -28.11 4.73 24.35
C THR A 376 -28.56 4.65 22.89
N PRO A 377 -28.97 3.47 22.39
CA PRO A 377 -29.38 3.33 21.00
C PRO A 377 -30.76 3.95 20.78
N THR A 378 -30.96 4.62 19.64
CA THR A 378 -32.20 5.37 19.37
C THR A 378 -33.00 4.84 18.18
N THR A 379 -32.36 4.12 17.26
CA THR A 379 -32.98 3.74 15.98
C THR A 379 -33.21 2.23 15.92
N TYR A 380 -34.37 1.82 15.40
CA TYR A 380 -34.62 0.41 15.09
C TYR A 380 -33.65 -0.07 14.01
N GLU A 381 -32.75 -0.96 14.39
CA GLU A 381 -31.84 -1.60 13.46
C GLU A 381 -31.33 -2.92 14.02
N THR A 382 -31.02 -3.83 13.11
CA THR A 382 -30.17 -4.98 13.38
C THR A 382 -28.83 -4.71 12.71
N LYS A 383 -27.75 -4.75 13.48
CA LYS A 383 -26.40 -4.56 12.97
C LYS A 383 -25.52 -5.77 13.25
N THR A 384 -24.61 -6.06 12.34
CA THR A 384 -23.45 -6.90 12.63
C THR A 384 -22.35 -5.99 13.19
N VAL A 385 -22.00 -6.23 14.45
CA VAL A 385 -20.96 -5.50 15.16
C VAL A 385 -19.67 -6.29 15.07
N THR A 386 -18.57 -5.61 14.75
CA THR A 386 -17.21 -6.16 14.84
C THR A 386 -16.44 -5.35 15.87
N VAL A 387 -15.91 -6.02 16.89
CA VAL A 387 -14.98 -5.41 17.85
C VAL A 387 -13.59 -5.96 17.58
N LYS A 388 -12.59 -5.09 17.57
CA LYS A 388 -11.18 -5.43 17.43
C LYS A 388 -10.40 -4.87 18.62
N ALA A 389 -9.52 -5.68 19.18
CA ALA A 389 -8.50 -5.25 20.13
C ALA A 389 -7.12 -5.42 19.51
N THR A 390 -6.21 -4.49 19.77
CA THR A 390 -4.82 -4.55 19.35
C THR A 390 -3.93 -4.28 20.55
N ASP A 391 -2.97 -5.16 20.77
CA ASP A 391 -2.06 -5.07 21.90
C ASP A 391 -0.87 -4.12 21.62
N LYS A 392 -0.03 -3.87 22.63
CA LYS A 392 1.12 -2.96 22.54
C LYS A 392 2.14 -3.37 21.48
N ALA A 393 2.20 -4.66 21.17
CA ALA A 393 3.12 -5.23 20.18
C ALA A 393 2.49 -5.30 18.77
N GLY A 394 1.30 -4.75 18.58
CA GLY A 394 0.62 -4.64 17.30
C GLY A 394 -0.10 -5.90 16.84
N LYS A 395 -0.22 -6.94 17.69
CA LYS A 395 -1.07 -8.10 17.39
C LYS A 395 -2.51 -7.78 17.75
N SER A 396 -3.42 -8.30 16.95
CA SER A 396 -4.84 -8.01 17.11
C SER A 396 -5.69 -9.24 16.99
N ASP A 397 -6.81 -9.24 17.70
CA ASP A 397 -7.89 -10.20 17.54
C ASP A 397 -9.24 -9.47 17.40
N SER A 398 -10.24 -10.15 16.85
CA SER A 398 -11.55 -9.57 16.56
C SER A 398 -12.69 -10.55 16.74
N VAL A 399 -13.80 -10.07 17.30
CA VAL A 399 -15.05 -10.82 17.46
C VAL A 399 -16.19 -10.13 16.74
N THR A 400 -17.11 -10.92 16.19
CA THR A 400 -18.32 -10.45 15.53
C THR A 400 -19.56 -11.02 16.18
N PHE A 401 -20.61 -10.20 16.29
CA PHE A 401 -21.91 -10.60 16.85
C PHE A 401 -23.02 -9.70 16.32
N THR A 402 -24.28 -10.10 16.46
CA THR A 402 -25.41 -9.25 16.06
C THR A 402 -25.92 -8.40 17.21
N TRP A 403 -26.38 -7.19 16.90
CA TRP A 403 -27.05 -6.31 17.85
C TRP A 403 -28.40 -5.87 17.29
N LYS A 404 -29.48 -6.20 18.00
CA LYS A 404 -30.85 -5.80 17.65
C LYS A 404 -31.38 -4.72 18.58
N VAL A 405 -31.76 -3.57 18.02
CA VAL A 405 -32.42 -2.48 18.76
C VAL A 405 -33.93 -2.58 18.59
N LEU A 406 -34.66 -2.72 19.70
CA LEU A 406 -36.12 -2.87 19.75
C LEU A 406 -36.78 -1.53 20.10
N THR A 407 -37.53 -0.93 19.18
CA THR A 407 -38.33 0.30 19.44
C THR A 407 -39.73 -0.03 19.92
N LEU A 408 -40.40 0.94 20.51
CA LEU A 408 -41.81 0.82 20.86
C LEU A 408 -42.63 0.45 19.62
N ALA A 409 -43.51 -0.53 19.75
CA ALA A 409 -44.40 -1.00 18.70
C ALA A 409 -45.73 -1.41 19.31
N LEU A 410 -46.82 -1.00 18.67
CA LEU A 410 -48.19 -1.32 19.08
C LEU A 410 -48.80 -2.33 18.09
N SER A 411 -49.25 -3.48 18.61
CA SER A 411 -49.95 -4.50 17.82
C SER A 411 -51.27 -3.98 17.26
N ASP A 412 -51.60 -4.31 16.02
CA ASP A 412 -52.91 -4.00 15.43
C ASP A 412 -54.00 -4.88 16.07
N PRO A 413 -55.01 -4.30 16.74
CA PRO A 413 -56.12 -5.08 17.28
C PRO A 413 -57.09 -5.60 16.21
N GLY A 414 -56.94 -5.20 14.95
CA GLY A 414 -57.87 -5.51 13.87
C GLY A 414 -59.21 -4.78 14.02
N THR A 415 -60.12 -5.04 13.07
CA THR A 415 -61.48 -4.48 13.14
C THR A 415 -62.26 -5.11 14.29
N ARG A 416 -62.96 -4.27 15.07
CA ARG A 416 -63.80 -4.71 16.19
C ARG A 416 -65.29 -4.53 15.90
N THR A 417 -66.12 -5.38 16.50
CA THR A 417 -67.57 -5.36 16.36
C THR A 417 -68.26 -5.54 17.71
N ASN A 418 -69.21 -4.66 18.03
CA ASN A 418 -70.06 -4.79 19.22
C ASN A 418 -71.48 -4.34 18.90
N THR A 419 -72.44 -4.75 19.71
CA THR A 419 -73.81 -4.21 19.68
C THR A 419 -73.97 -3.14 20.75
N VAL A 420 -74.79 -2.11 20.49
CA VAL A 420 -75.18 -1.14 21.52
C VAL A 420 -75.75 -1.88 22.74
N GLY A 421 -75.29 -1.52 23.93
CA GLY A 421 -75.62 -2.15 25.20
C GLY A 421 -74.62 -3.24 25.64
N ASN A 422 -73.75 -3.73 24.76
CA ASN A 422 -72.75 -4.73 25.13
C ASN A 422 -71.61 -4.10 25.93
N ALA A 423 -71.22 -4.77 27.01
CA ALA A 423 -69.99 -4.48 27.72
C ALA A 423 -68.77 -4.96 26.92
N VAL A 424 -67.68 -4.21 27.01
CA VAL A 424 -66.34 -4.56 26.56
C VAL A 424 -65.47 -4.66 27.82
N SER A 425 -64.81 -5.80 28.01
CA SER A 425 -63.88 -6.06 29.10
C SER A 425 -62.82 -7.04 28.63
N GLY A 426 -61.59 -6.94 29.13
CA GLY A 426 -60.52 -7.86 28.76
C GLY A 426 -59.91 -7.64 27.38
N LEU A 427 -60.21 -6.51 26.72
CA LEU A 427 -59.54 -6.12 25.48
C LEU A 427 -58.25 -5.35 25.82
N TYR A 428 -57.14 -6.07 25.88
CA TYR A 428 -55.81 -5.49 26.10
C TYR A 428 -55.09 -5.30 24.78
N LEU A 429 -54.47 -4.15 24.62
CA LEU A 429 -53.54 -3.88 23.52
C LEU A 429 -52.11 -4.21 23.95
N THR A 430 -51.33 -4.76 23.03
CA THR A 430 -49.97 -5.22 23.31
C THR A 430 -48.95 -4.24 22.73
N ALA A 431 -48.12 -3.67 23.60
CA ALA A 431 -46.93 -2.94 23.20
C ALA A 431 -45.68 -3.80 23.38
N THR A 432 -44.80 -3.79 22.38
CA THR A 432 -43.50 -4.48 22.40
C THR A 432 -42.38 -3.47 22.16
N GLY A 433 -41.15 -3.80 22.58
CA GLY A 433 -40.01 -2.88 22.51
C GLY A 433 -40.20 -1.58 23.33
N GLY A 434 -39.33 -0.59 23.13
CA GLY A 434 -39.35 0.67 23.91
C GLY A 434 -39.01 0.45 25.39
N LYS A 435 -39.01 1.51 26.20
CA LYS A 435 -38.64 1.47 27.63
C LYS A 435 -39.86 1.56 28.54
N ALA A 436 -40.19 0.47 29.25
CA ALA A 436 -41.27 0.48 30.25
C ALA A 436 -41.00 1.46 31.43
N PRO A 437 -42.04 1.98 32.12
CA PRO A 437 -43.48 1.72 31.93
C PRO A 437 -44.05 2.37 30.66
N TYR A 438 -45.21 1.86 30.22
CA TYR A 438 -45.96 2.43 29.11
C TYR A 438 -47.16 3.26 29.61
N ALA A 439 -47.45 4.35 28.93
CA ALA A 439 -48.63 5.18 29.13
C ALA A 439 -49.55 5.08 27.90
N TRP A 440 -50.83 4.84 28.13
CA TRP A 440 -51.82 4.59 27.10
C TRP A 440 -52.83 5.72 27.03
N SER A 441 -53.18 6.14 25.82
CA SER A 441 -54.29 7.06 25.57
C SER A 441 -55.07 6.62 24.35
N ALA A 442 -56.33 7.03 24.27
CA ALA A 442 -57.18 6.68 23.15
C ALA A 442 -58.13 7.83 22.82
N GLU A 443 -58.37 8.00 21.54
CA GLU A 443 -59.31 8.95 20.98
C GLU A 443 -60.29 8.20 20.07
N ASN A 444 -61.45 8.81 19.82
CA ASN A 444 -62.44 8.27 18.89
C ASN A 444 -62.91 6.84 19.19
N LEU A 445 -62.83 6.40 20.46
CA LEU A 445 -63.44 5.15 20.90
C LEU A 445 -64.98 5.23 20.79
N PRO A 446 -65.68 4.10 20.59
CA PRO A 446 -67.13 4.04 20.71
C PRO A 446 -67.63 4.69 21.99
N ALA A 447 -68.74 5.42 21.91
CA ALA A 447 -69.34 6.10 23.06
C ALA A 447 -69.55 5.11 24.22
N GLY A 448 -69.07 5.49 25.41
CA GLY A 448 -69.13 4.69 26.63
C GLY A 448 -67.93 3.75 26.85
N LEU A 449 -66.97 3.69 25.91
CA LEU A 449 -65.68 3.01 26.11
C LEU A 449 -64.58 3.98 26.53
N GLN A 450 -63.62 3.48 27.30
CA GLN A 450 -62.44 4.20 27.76
C GLN A 450 -61.23 3.26 27.76
N ILE A 451 -60.01 3.81 27.63
CA ILE A 451 -58.76 3.05 27.81
C ILE A 451 -58.18 3.30 29.20
N ASN A 452 -57.66 2.25 29.83
CA ASN A 452 -56.88 2.38 31.05
C ASN A 452 -55.45 2.82 30.72
N ALA A 453 -55.05 3.99 31.23
CA ALA A 453 -53.78 4.62 30.92
C ALA A 453 -52.53 3.83 31.33
N SER A 454 -52.63 2.87 32.26
CA SER A 454 -51.49 2.05 32.70
C SER A 454 -51.47 0.64 32.11
N THR A 455 -52.64 0.07 31.79
CA THR A 455 -52.74 -1.32 31.33
C THR A 455 -53.04 -1.48 29.84
N GLY A 456 -53.48 -0.41 29.16
CA GLY A 456 -53.92 -0.49 27.77
C GLY A 456 -55.22 -1.27 27.57
N GLU A 457 -55.97 -1.55 28.65
CA GLU A 457 -57.29 -2.19 28.57
C GLU A 457 -58.33 -1.21 28.05
N ILE A 458 -59.00 -1.53 26.96
CA ILE A 458 -60.22 -0.83 26.53
C ILE A 458 -61.42 -1.53 27.19
N ARG A 459 -62.21 -0.76 27.94
CA ARG A 459 -63.38 -1.26 28.68
C ARG A 459 -64.53 -0.27 28.73
N GLY A 460 -65.71 -0.76 29.10
CA GLY A 460 -66.92 0.04 29.27
C GLY A 460 -68.12 -0.60 28.58
N THR A 461 -69.18 0.16 28.34
CA THR A 461 -70.38 -0.32 27.64
C THR A 461 -70.63 0.56 26.43
N VAL A 462 -70.81 -0.04 25.25
CA VAL A 462 -71.08 0.73 24.03
C VAL A 462 -72.49 1.30 24.12
N THR A 463 -72.62 2.63 24.18
CA THR A 463 -73.92 3.28 24.40
C THR A 463 -74.58 3.81 23.12
N ALA A 464 -73.80 4.12 22.07
CA ALA A 464 -74.33 4.69 20.83
C ALA A 464 -73.35 4.65 19.65
N GLY A 465 -73.87 4.98 18.47
CA GLY A 465 -73.11 5.14 17.22
C GLY A 465 -73.14 3.90 16.32
N THR A 466 -72.56 4.01 15.13
CA THR A 466 -72.58 2.93 14.11
C THR A 466 -71.19 2.52 13.63
N ARG A 467 -70.26 3.46 13.50
CA ARG A 467 -68.88 3.18 13.14
C ARG A 467 -67.95 4.22 13.75
N TYR A 468 -66.86 3.77 14.34
CA TYR A 468 -65.82 4.60 14.91
C TYR A 468 -64.48 4.27 14.27
N LEU A 469 -63.59 5.25 14.21
CA LEU A 469 -62.20 5.09 13.82
C LEU A 469 -61.34 5.33 15.07
N ALA A 470 -61.33 4.32 15.93
CA ALA A 470 -60.63 4.37 17.21
C ALA A 470 -59.12 4.55 16.99
N GLU A 471 -58.53 5.44 17.75
CA GLU A 471 -57.11 5.73 17.71
C GLU A 471 -56.53 5.49 19.10
N VAL A 472 -55.49 4.66 19.19
CA VAL A 472 -54.81 4.36 20.44
C VAL A 472 -53.35 4.73 20.30
N THR A 473 -52.85 5.47 21.28
CA THR A 473 -51.45 5.85 21.41
C THR A 473 -50.86 5.15 22.62
N VAL A 474 -49.69 4.56 22.43
CA VAL A 474 -48.83 4.10 23.52
C VAL A 474 -47.56 4.94 23.52
N ARG A 475 -47.21 5.48 24.69
CA ARG A 475 -45.98 6.20 24.97
C ARG A 475 -45.13 5.35 25.90
N ASP A 476 -43.83 5.27 25.68
CA ASP A 476 -42.90 4.66 26.62
C ASP A 476 -42.27 5.70 27.56
N SER A 477 -41.53 5.24 28.57
CA SER A 477 -40.87 6.12 29.55
C SER A 477 -39.66 6.89 29.01
N ALA A 478 -39.16 6.54 27.82
CA ALA A 478 -38.12 7.30 27.13
C ALA A 478 -38.70 8.45 26.28
N GLY A 479 -40.03 8.45 26.09
CA GLY A 479 -40.76 9.48 25.36
C GLY A 479 -41.13 9.09 23.93
N ASP A 480 -40.85 7.85 23.50
CA ASP A 480 -41.27 7.36 22.20
C ASP A 480 -42.78 7.11 22.20
N GLU A 481 -43.46 7.47 21.10
CA GLU A 481 -44.90 7.29 20.92
C GLU A 481 -45.20 6.51 19.64
N VAL A 482 -46.16 5.59 19.76
CA VAL A 482 -46.75 4.89 18.62
C VAL A 482 -48.25 4.97 18.70
N THR A 483 -48.84 5.49 17.63
CA THR A 483 -50.29 5.59 17.46
C THR A 483 -50.79 4.61 16.41
N ARG A 484 -51.90 3.94 16.70
CA ARG A 484 -52.58 3.02 15.80
C ARG A 484 -54.06 3.34 15.73
N ARG A 485 -54.56 3.39 14.50
CA ARG A 485 -55.98 3.58 14.20
C ARG A 485 -56.58 2.28 13.68
N PHE A 486 -57.78 1.94 14.14
CA PHE A 486 -58.51 0.76 13.69
C PHE A 486 -60.02 1.03 13.69
N GLN A 487 -60.76 0.26 12.89
CA GLN A 487 -62.20 0.42 12.76
C GLN A 487 -62.94 -0.33 13.87
N TRP A 488 -63.95 0.32 14.43
CA TRP A 488 -64.90 -0.30 15.35
C TRP A 488 -66.32 -0.14 14.83
N ASN A 489 -66.93 -1.25 14.41
CA ASN A 489 -68.32 -1.27 13.95
C ASN A 489 -69.26 -1.53 15.13
N VAL A 490 -70.33 -0.76 15.19
CA VAL A 490 -71.35 -0.88 16.22
C VAL A 490 -72.67 -1.26 15.55
N SER A 491 -73.14 -2.46 15.85
CA SER A 491 -74.48 -2.93 15.48
C SER A 491 -75.51 -2.24 16.37
N VAL A 492 -76.51 -1.62 15.76
CA VAL A 492 -77.52 -0.85 16.48
C VAL A 492 -78.87 -1.59 16.44
N PRO A 493 -79.48 -1.92 17.59
CA PRO A 493 -80.81 -2.52 17.63
C PRO A 493 -81.87 -1.64 16.97
N ALA A 494 -82.88 -2.27 16.37
CA ALA A 494 -83.97 -1.57 15.72
C ALA A 494 -84.64 -0.54 16.65
N GLY A 495 -84.97 0.64 16.11
CA GLY A 495 -85.55 1.75 16.87
C GLY A 495 -84.54 2.61 17.64
N THR A 496 -83.30 2.16 17.84
CA THR A 496 -82.25 2.98 18.46
C THR A 496 -81.67 3.98 17.45
N LEU A 497 -81.36 5.19 17.89
CA LEU A 497 -80.80 6.23 17.02
C LEU A 497 -79.45 5.78 16.43
N ALA A 498 -79.33 5.88 15.11
CA ALA A 498 -78.15 5.47 14.36
C ALA A 498 -77.93 6.39 13.15
N VAL A 499 -76.68 6.55 12.72
CA VAL A 499 -76.35 7.12 11.41
C VAL A 499 -76.19 5.97 10.41
N THR A 500 -77.09 5.87 9.44
CA THR A 500 -77.18 4.75 8.48
C THR A 500 -76.53 5.04 7.13
N ALA A 501 -76.29 6.31 6.81
CA ALA A 501 -75.55 6.73 5.62
C ALA A 501 -74.60 7.89 5.96
N PRO A 502 -73.42 7.98 5.31
CA PRO A 502 -72.89 7.10 4.26
C PRO A 502 -72.45 5.70 4.72
N THR A 503 -72.66 4.68 3.88
CA THR A 503 -72.23 3.30 4.17
C THR A 503 -70.74 3.07 3.88
N ALA A 504 -70.20 3.74 2.86
CA ALA A 504 -68.78 3.66 2.53
C ALA A 504 -67.91 4.13 3.70
N THR A 505 -66.81 3.41 3.94
CA THR A 505 -65.84 3.68 5.01
C THR A 505 -64.86 4.80 4.66
N SER A 506 -64.81 5.19 3.38
CA SER A 506 -64.02 6.30 2.89
C SER A 506 -64.75 7.07 1.80
N GLN A 507 -64.40 8.34 1.65
CA GLN A 507 -64.85 9.25 0.61
C GLN A 507 -63.64 9.91 -0.04
N THR A 508 -63.78 10.30 -1.30
CA THR A 508 -62.76 11.06 -2.02
C THR A 508 -63.32 12.36 -2.57
N GLY A 509 -62.46 13.38 -2.66
CA GLY A 509 -62.75 14.64 -3.33
C GLY A 509 -61.51 15.20 -3.99
N THR A 510 -61.68 16.25 -4.78
CA THR A 510 -60.58 16.99 -5.41
C THR A 510 -60.66 18.45 -4.98
N VAL A 511 -59.51 19.07 -4.65
CA VAL A 511 -59.47 20.50 -4.30
C VAL A 511 -60.13 21.33 -5.40
N GLY A 512 -61.02 22.25 -5.01
CA GLY A 512 -61.71 23.15 -5.94
C GLY A 512 -62.94 22.55 -6.63
N THR A 513 -63.22 21.25 -6.47
CA THR A 513 -64.39 20.59 -7.05
C THR A 513 -65.50 20.42 -6.02
N ALA A 514 -66.69 20.93 -6.31
CA ALA A 514 -67.84 20.80 -5.40
C ALA A 514 -68.21 19.33 -5.18
N VAL A 515 -68.54 18.98 -3.94
CA VAL A 515 -68.96 17.64 -3.52
C VAL A 515 -70.28 17.71 -2.75
N SER A 516 -71.05 16.62 -2.77
CA SER A 516 -72.27 16.46 -1.98
C SER A 516 -72.37 15.02 -1.48
N LEU A 517 -72.61 14.84 -0.18
CA LEU A 517 -72.73 13.55 0.47
C LEU A 517 -73.94 13.55 1.41
N THR A 518 -74.88 12.64 1.16
CA THR A 518 -76.04 12.46 2.01
C THR A 518 -75.68 11.70 3.29
N ALA A 519 -76.06 12.27 4.43
CA ALA A 519 -76.08 11.61 5.72
C ALA A 519 -77.54 11.30 6.13
N THR A 520 -77.78 10.11 6.65
CA THR A 520 -79.14 9.66 7.03
C THR A 520 -79.14 9.06 8.42
N ALA A 521 -80.19 9.34 9.19
CA ALA A 521 -80.44 8.79 10.52
C ALA A 521 -81.59 7.77 10.50
N GLY A 522 -81.35 6.63 11.16
CA GLY A 522 -82.36 5.61 11.46
C GLY A 522 -82.73 5.60 12.95
N GLY A 523 -83.91 5.06 13.28
CA GLY A 523 -84.40 4.95 14.66
C GLY A 523 -84.59 6.31 15.34
N GLY A 524 -84.46 6.35 16.67
CA GLY A 524 -84.59 7.58 17.47
C GLY A 524 -86.04 8.03 17.68
N SER A 525 -86.20 9.13 18.41
CA SER A 525 -87.49 9.66 18.87
C SER A 525 -87.72 11.11 18.44
N GLY A 526 -88.99 11.44 18.18
CA GLY A 526 -89.42 12.76 17.71
C GLY A 526 -89.05 13.06 16.25
N SER A 527 -89.27 14.30 15.84
CA SER A 527 -89.02 14.83 14.49
C SER A 527 -87.86 15.83 14.43
N GLY A 528 -87.42 16.37 15.56
CA GLY A 528 -86.31 17.33 15.66
C GLY A 528 -84.97 16.61 15.75
N TYR A 529 -84.40 16.27 14.60
CA TYR A 529 -83.03 15.75 14.50
C TYR A 529 -82.07 16.89 14.15
N VAL A 530 -80.98 16.99 14.91
CA VAL A 530 -79.93 17.99 14.72
C VAL A 530 -78.64 17.30 14.30
N TRP A 531 -78.07 17.74 13.18
CA TRP A 531 -76.82 17.21 12.64
C TRP A 531 -75.66 18.15 12.90
N THR A 532 -74.54 17.55 13.26
CA THR A 532 -73.24 18.22 13.42
C THR A 532 -72.17 17.35 12.79
N ALA A 533 -71.07 17.97 12.38
CA ALA A 533 -69.92 17.28 11.85
C ALA A 533 -68.64 17.86 12.46
N ALA A 534 -67.66 17.01 12.71
CA ALA A 534 -66.32 17.39 13.11
C ALA A 534 -65.31 16.93 12.05
N GLU A 535 -64.19 17.66 11.95
CA GLU A 535 -63.09 17.39 11.03
C GLU A 535 -63.54 17.23 9.56
N LEU A 536 -64.53 18.02 9.14
CA LEU A 536 -64.81 18.14 7.70
C LEU A 536 -63.60 18.76 6.99
N PRO A 537 -63.27 18.31 5.77
CA PRO A 537 -62.31 19.02 4.92
C PRO A 537 -62.66 20.52 4.83
N PRO A 538 -61.69 21.44 4.96
CA PRO A 538 -61.93 22.87 4.89
C PRO A 538 -62.70 23.27 3.62
N GLY A 539 -63.80 24.00 3.77
CA GLY A 539 -64.69 24.38 2.68
C GLY A 539 -65.92 23.48 2.52
N LEU A 540 -66.02 22.39 3.29
CA LEU A 540 -67.25 21.61 3.43
C LEU A 540 -68.01 22.00 4.69
N THR A 541 -69.34 21.91 4.61
CA THR A 541 -70.25 22.15 5.74
C THR A 541 -71.32 21.06 5.77
N ILE A 542 -71.91 20.82 6.94
CA ILE A 542 -73.10 19.97 7.05
C ILE A 542 -74.33 20.86 7.27
N THR A 543 -75.36 20.65 6.45
CA THR A 543 -76.65 21.32 6.59
C THR A 543 -77.77 20.29 6.52
N GLY A 544 -78.77 20.40 7.38
CA GLY A 544 -79.89 19.47 7.35
C GLY A 544 -80.80 19.58 8.56
N SER A 545 -82.07 19.25 8.35
CA SER A 545 -83.10 19.15 9.37
C SER A 545 -83.83 17.82 9.23
N GLY A 546 -84.14 17.17 10.35
CA GLY A 546 -84.80 15.87 10.33
C GLY A 546 -83.85 14.72 9.99
N ARG A 547 -84.39 13.62 9.44
CA ARG A 547 -83.64 12.37 9.29
C ARG A 547 -82.49 12.42 8.28
N ASN A 548 -82.43 13.44 7.43
CA ASN A 548 -81.38 13.57 6.41
C ASN A 548 -80.62 14.89 6.59
N ALA A 549 -79.31 14.83 6.35
CA ALA A 549 -78.44 15.99 6.20
C ALA A 549 -77.58 15.84 4.94
N GLN A 550 -77.09 16.96 4.43
CA GLN A 550 -76.14 17.03 3.32
C GLN A 550 -74.84 17.61 3.83
N VAL A 551 -73.75 16.88 3.62
CA VAL A 551 -72.40 17.43 3.68
C VAL A 551 -72.07 17.92 2.28
N SER A 552 -71.92 19.23 2.10
CA SER A 552 -71.67 19.82 0.79
C SER A 552 -70.74 21.04 0.87
N GLY A 553 -70.17 21.39 -0.28
CA GLY A 553 -69.26 22.52 -0.43
C GLY A 553 -68.13 22.20 -1.40
N THR A 554 -67.10 23.04 -1.38
CA THR A 554 -65.91 22.89 -2.23
C THR A 554 -64.69 22.76 -1.32
N PRO A 555 -64.04 21.58 -1.27
CA PRO A 555 -62.89 21.41 -0.41
C PRO A 555 -61.71 22.24 -0.94
N THR A 556 -61.02 22.92 -0.03
CA THR A 556 -59.99 23.92 -0.35
C THR A 556 -58.57 23.45 -0.01
N THR A 557 -58.43 22.36 0.73
CA THR A 557 -57.14 21.86 1.20
C THR A 557 -57.04 20.35 1.03
N ALA A 558 -56.04 19.90 0.29
CA ALA A 558 -55.73 18.49 0.13
C ALA A 558 -55.32 17.88 1.48
N GLY A 559 -55.70 16.63 1.71
CA GLY A 559 -55.46 15.94 2.98
C GLY A 559 -56.42 14.79 3.22
N THR A 560 -56.12 13.99 4.25
CA THR A 560 -57.02 12.94 4.72
C THR A 560 -57.59 13.38 6.07
N TYR A 561 -58.90 13.45 6.16
CA TYR A 561 -59.64 13.91 7.33
C TYR A 561 -60.44 12.76 7.96
N VAL A 562 -60.53 12.69 9.28
CA VAL A 562 -61.33 11.69 10.00
C VAL A 562 -62.69 12.31 10.35
N VAL A 563 -63.59 12.32 9.37
CA VAL A 563 -64.89 12.97 9.50
C VAL A 563 -65.74 12.21 10.50
N ALA A 564 -66.26 12.92 11.50
CA ALA A 564 -67.26 12.40 12.44
C ALA A 564 -68.61 13.10 12.22
N LEU A 565 -69.62 12.35 11.79
CA LEU A 565 -71.00 12.82 11.72
C LEU A 565 -71.72 12.45 12.99
N LYS A 566 -72.37 13.42 13.62
CA LYS A 566 -73.16 13.22 14.84
C LYS A 566 -74.58 13.73 14.62
N VAL A 567 -75.56 12.87 14.89
CA VAL A 567 -76.98 13.23 14.93
C VAL A 567 -77.50 13.17 16.35
N THR A 568 -78.35 14.11 16.74
CA THR A 568 -79.06 14.13 18.03
C THR A 568 -80.56 14.19 17.80
N ASP A 569 -81.35 13.37 18.50
CA ASP A 569 -82.81 13.32 18.38
C ASP A 569 -83.53 14.23 19.40
N SER A 570 -84.87 14.24 19.37
CA SER A 570 -85.66 15.11 20.24
C SER A 570 -85.59 14.69 21.73
N ALA A 571 -85.20 13.45 22.03
CA ALA A 571 -84.93 12.98 23.39
C ALA A 571 -83.48 13.19 23.83
N GLN A 572 -82.70 14.01 23.10
CA GLN A 572 -81.31 14.33 23.40
C GLN A 572 -80.37 13.12 23.37
N LYS A 573 -80.75 12.03 22.69
CA LYS A 573 -79.84 10.92 22.41
C LYS A 573 -79.00 11.27 21.20
N SER A 574 -77.72 10.93 21.21
CA SER A 574 -76.83 11.15 20.08
C SER A 574 -76.27 9.85 19.51
N ALA A 575 -76.02 9.81 18.22
CA ALA A 575 -75.29 8.75 17.55
C ALA A 575 -74.20 9.34 16.64
N THR A 576 -73.03 8.69 16.64
CA THR A 576 -71.87 9.11 15.84
C THR A 576 -71.51 8.06 14.80
N MET A 577 -71.06 8.52 13.64
CA MET A 577 -70.41 7.70 12.63
C MET A 577 -69.18 8.39 12.09
N MET A 578 -68.08 7.65 12.00
CA MET A 578 -66.80 8.10 11.48
C MET A 578 -66.45 7.41 10.15
N PHE A 579 -65.76 8.15 9.28
CA PHE A 579 -65.17 7.66 8.05
C PHE A 579 -64.02 8.58 7.61
N THR A 580 -63.18 8.12 6.69
CA THR A 580 -62.11 8.95 6.15
C THR A 580 -62.57 9.73 4.92
N TRP A 581 -62.16 10.98 4.79
CA TRP A 581 -62.34 11.76 3.55
C TRP A 581 -60.97 12.18 3.02
N THR A 582 -60.58 11.66 1.86
CA THR A 582 -59.32 12.04 1.19
C THR A 582 -59.58 13.07 0.10
N VAL A 583 -59.11 14.29 0.28
CA VAL A 583 -59.10 15.34 -0.74
C VAL A 583 -57.75 15.32 -1.44
N LYS A 584 -57.77 15.15 -2.77
CA LYS A 584 -56.57 15.15 -3.63
C LYS A 584 -56.35 16.48 -4.30
#